data_AF-A0A3D1XZM8-F1
#
_entry.id   AF-A0A3D1XZM8-F1
#
_cell.length_a   1.000
_cell.length_b   1.000
_cell.length_c   1.000
_cell.angle_alpha   90.00
_cell.angle_beta   90.00
_cell.angle_gamma   90.00
#
_symmetry.space_group_name_H-M   'P 1'
#
loop_
_entity.id
_entity.type
_entity.pdbx_description
1 polymer ?
#
loop_
_entity_poly.entity_id
_entity_poly.type
_entity_poly.pdbx_seq_one_letter_code
_entity_poly.pdbx_strand_id
1 'polypeptide(L)'
;TLNHELVTAGGKKHKIELGIRHHYDQVRRVQWDETFTQNVNGGIDSVVVEERGGESNRTHQTYATTVHASDAISKGKWTFTPGA
;
A
#
# COMPACT_ATOMS: atom_id res chain seq x y z
N THR A 1 10.39 8.45 -12.09
CA THR A 1 11.12 7.30 -12.67
C THR A 1 12.03 7.80 -13.76
N LEU A 2 13.18 7.17 -13.91
CA LEU A 2 14.18 7.43 -14.95
C LEU A 2 14.30 6.15 -15.77
N ASN A 3 14.13 6.29 -17.09
CA ASN A 3 14.25 5.20 -18.04
C ASN A 3 15.39 5.50 -18.99
N HIS A 4 16.26 4.53 -19.21
CA HIS A 4 17.39 4.68 -20.12
C HIS A 4 17.56 3.41 -20.95
N GLU A 5 17.77 3.58 -22.26
CA GLU A 5 18.06 2.49 -23.18
C GLU A 5 19.49 2.61 -23.70
N LEU A 6 20.23 1.51 -23.65
CA LEU A 6 21.62 1.47 -24.12
C LEU A 6 21.85 0.25 -25.00
N VAL A 7 22.64 0.44 -26.06
CA VAL A 7 23.12 -0.66 -26.91
C VAL A 7 24.63 -0.68 -26.83
N THR A 8 25.18 -1.81 -26.38
CA THR A 8 26.63 -2.00 -26.31
C THR A 8 27.22 -2.33 -27.68
N ALA A 9 28.53 -2.11 -27.86
CA ALA A 9 29.24 -2.48 -29.09
C ALA A 9 29.11 -3.97 -29.46
N GLY A 10 28.82 -4.84 -28.48
CA GLY A 10 28.56 -6.27 -28.67
C GLY A 10 27.08 -6.64 -28.96
N GLY A 11 26.22 -5.66 -29.25
CA GLY A 11 24.81 -5.86 -29.61
C GLY A 11 23.89 -6.23 -28.44
N LYS A 12 24.36 -6.16 -27.19
CA LYS A 12 23.49 -6.29 -26.01
C LYS A 12 22.68 -5.02 -25.84
N LYS A 13 21.38 -5.15 -25.64
CA LYS A 13 20.46 -4.05 -25.34
C LYS A 13 20.13 -4.06 -23.86
N HIS A 14 20.16 -2.90 -23.24
CA HIS A 14 19.81 -2.68 -21.85
C HIS A 14 18.65 -1.70 -21.80
N LYS A 15 17.64 -1.99 -21.00
CA LYS A 15 16.56 -1.06 -20.66
C LYS A 15 16.53 -0.93 -19.14
N ILE A 16 17.18 0.12 -18.67
CA ILE A 16 17.37 0.42 -17.26
C ILE A 16 16.22 1.31 -16.79
N GLU A 17 15.55 0.90 -15.73
CA GLU A 17 14.52 1.68 -15.06
C GLU A 17 14.88 1.86 -13.60
N LEU A 18 14.92 3.12 -13.15
CA LEU A 18 15.11 3.52 -11.77
C LEU A 18 13.90 4.33 -11.30
N GLY A 19 13.42 4.09 -10.09
CA GLY A 19 12.30 4.84 -9.55
C GLY A 19 12.38 5.05 -8.05
N ILE A 20 11.73 6.14 -7.64
CA ILE A 20 11.39 6.42 -6.26
C ILE A 20 9.90 6.75 -6.23
N ARG A 21 9.19 6.20 -5.26
CA ARG A 21 7.78 6.47 -5.02
C ARG A 21 7.60 6.80 -3.55
N HIS A 22 6.94 7.92 -3.27
CA HIS A 22 6.44 8.27 -1.96
C HIS A 22 4.92 8.18 -1.97
N HIS A 23 4.35 7.57 -0.94
CA HIS A 23 2.91 7.44 -0.75
C HIS A 23 2.54 7.99 0.63
N TYR A 24 1.51 8.82 0.63
CA TYR A 24 0.85 9.32 1.81
C TYR A 24 -0.62 8.92 1.75
N ASP A 25 -1.11 8.39 2.85
CA ASP A 25 -2.53 8.15 3.06
C ASP A 25 -2.96 8.66 4.43
N GLN A 26 -4.19 9.15 4.49
CA GLN A 26 -4.81 9.62 5.70
C GLN A 26 -6.24 9.11 5.79
N VAL A 27 -6.52 8.39 6.86
CA VAL A 27 -7.87 7.92 7.17
C VAL A 27 -8.36 8.61 8.43
N ARG A 28 -9.53 9.24 8.33
CA ARG A 28 -10.26 9.76 9.49
C ARG A 28 -11.51 8.93 9.69
N ARG A 29 -11.64 8.33 10.87
CA ARG A 29 -12.81 7.52 11.24
C ARG A 29 -13.64 8.24 12.28
N VAL A 30 -14.94 8.21 12.07
CA VAL A 30 -15.95 8.63 13.05
C VAL A 30 -16.98 7.52 13.10
N GLN A 31 -17.05 6.81 14.23
CA GLN A 31 -17.91 5.64 14.41
C GLN A 31 -18.98 5.89 15.47
N TRP A 32 -20.09 5.19 15.35
CA TRP A 32 -21.04 5.04 16.44
C TRP A 32 -20.49 4.00 17.42
N ASP A 33 -20.79 4.21 18.69
CA ASP A 33 -20.51 3.23 19.73
C ASP A 33 -21.84 2.70 20.25
N GLU A 34 -21.99 1.37 20.22
CA GLU A 34 -23.23 0.70 20.60
C GLU A 34 -22.89 -0.46 21.52
N THR A 35 -23.37 -0.39 22.76
CA THR A 35 -23.23 -1.45 23.74
C THR A 35 -24.51 -2.28 23.80
N PHE A 36 -24.38 -3.59 23.57
CA PHE A 36 -25.47 -4.56 23.66
C PHE A 36 -25.34 -5.36 24.95
N THR A 37 -26.38 -5.38 25.78
CA THR A 37 -26.43 -6.24 26.97
C THR A 37 -27.24 -7.50 26.66
N GLN A 38 -26.62 -8.66 26.84
CA GLN A 38 -27.25 -9.96 26.57
C GLN A 38 -27.65 -10.66 27.88
N ASN A 39 -28.85 -11.23 27.92
CA ASN A 39 -29.33 -11.99 29.06
C ASN A 39 -28.82 -13.44 29.08
N VAL A 40 -29.09 -14.13 30.19
CA VAL A 40 -28.66 -15.52 30.43
C VAL A 40 -29.19 -16.52 29.39
N ASN A 41 -30.30 -16.21 28.72
CA ASN A 41 -30.90 -17.04 27.67
C ASN A 41 -30.38 -16.68 26.27
N GLY A 42 -29.41 -15.77 26.17
CA GLY A 42 -28.82 -15.34 24.91
C GLY A 42 -29.64 -14.31 24.13
N GLY A 43 -30.73 -13.78 24.69
CA GLY A 43 -31.47 -12.65 24.11
C GLY A 43 -30.82 -11.31 24.42
N ILE A 44 -31.03 -10.30 23.58
CA ILE A 44 -30.57 -8.93 23.86
C ILE A 44 -31.60 -8.25 24.77
N ASP A 45 -31.18 -7.81 25.96
CA ASP A 45 -32.02 -7.11 26.94
C ASP A 45 -32.05 -5.60 26.70
N SER A 46 -30.94 -5.00 26.27
CA SER A 46 -30.86 -3.57 26.00
C SER A 46 -29.76 -3.21 25.01
N VAL A 47 -29.95 -2.05 24.35
CA VAL A 47 -28.97 -1.41 23.47
C VAL A 47 -28.77 0.02 23.97
N VAL A 48 -27.52 0.41 24.19
CA VAL A 48 -27.13 1.78 24.53
C VAL A 48 -26.31 2.31 23.36
N VAL A 49 -26.80 3.37 22.71
CA VAL A 49 -26.09 4.08 21.65
C VAL A 49 -25.45 5.33 22.26
N GLU A 50 -24.12 5.41 22.24
CA GLU A 50 -23.38 6.54 22.79
C GLU A 50 -23.12 7.64 21.74
N GLU A 51 -22.48 8.73 22.17
CA GLU A 51 -22.15 9.84 21.30
C GLU A 51 -21.24 9.39 20.15
N ARG A 52 -21.60 9.82 18.93
CA ARG A 52 -20.85 9.51 17.72
C ARG A 52 -19.41 10.00 17.84
N GLY A 53 -18.48 9.05 17.90
CA GLY A 53 -17.05 9.32 17.96
C GLY A 53 -16.49 9.58 19.36
N GLY A 54 -17.26 9.27 20.42
CA GLY A 54 -16.85 9.45 21.81
C GLY A 54 -15.57 8.69 22.20
N GLU A 55 -15.47 7.40 21.84
CA GLU A 55 -14.31 6.57 22.24
C GLU A 55 -13.27 6.30 21.14
N SER A 56 -13.63 6.44 19.85
CA SER A 56 -12.81 5.89 18.75
C SER A 56 -12.65 6.81 17.54
N ASN A 57 -12.79 8.13 17.72
CA ASN A 57 -12.38 9.10 16.72
C ASN A 57 -10.86 9.08 16.55
N ARG A 58 -10.37 8.39 15.52
CA ARG A 58 -8.94 8.28 15.23
C ARG A 58 -8.60 8.80 13.84
N THR A 59 -7.56 9.63 13.78
CA THR A 59 -6.83 9.94 12.55
C THR A 59 -5.67 8.96 12.44
N HIS A 60 -5.56 8.26 11.33
CA HIS A 60 -4.44 7.40 11.00
C HIS A 60 -3.71 7.98 9.79
N GLN A 61 -2.39 8.02 9.85
CA GLN A 61 -1.53 8.49 8.77
C GLN A 61 -0.55 7.39 8.42
N THR A 62 -0.45 7.09 7.12
CA THR A 62 0.47 6.07 6.60
C THR A 62 1.42 6.73 5.62
N TYR A 63 2.71 6.50 5.81
CA TYR A 63 3.75 6.96 4.91
C TYR A 63 4.52 5.75 4.40
N ALA A 64 4.72 5.65 3.09
CA ALA A 64 5.53 4.61 2.49
C ALA A 64 6.44 5.23 1.43
N THR A 65 7.74 4.92 1.51
CA THR A 65 8.70 5.30 0.48
C THR A 65 9.34 4.03 -0.07
N THR A 66 9.32 3.89 -1.39
CA THR A 66 9.90 2.74 -2.09
C THR A 66 10.87 3.26 -3.14
N VAL A 67 11.99 2.55 -3.29
CA VAL A 67 12.91 2.71 -4.40
C VAL A 67 12.91 1.42 -5.21
N HIS A 68 13.05 1.52 -6.52
CA HIS A 68 13.17 0.35 -7.38
C HIS A 68 14.24 0.58 -8.45
N ALA A 69 14.94 -0.50 -8.79
CA ALA A 69 15.91 -0.53 -9.87
C ALA A 69 15.77 -1.84 -10.65
N SER A 70 15.65 -1.76 -11.98
CA SER A 70 15.61 -2.92 -12.86
C SER A 70 16.39 -2.67 -14.15
N ASP A 71 16.90 -3.74 -14.76
CA ASP A 71 17.54 -3.68 -16.07
C ASP A 71 17.06 -4.86 -16.91
N ALA A 72 16.40 -4.60 -18.05
CA ALA A 72 16.10 -5.67 -19.01
C ALA A 72 17.25 -5.79 -20.01
N ILE A 73 18.00 -6.89 -19.90
CA ILE A 73 19.17 -7.17 -20.73
C ILE A 73 18.79 -8.18 -21.82
N SER A 74 18.87 -7.77 -23.08
CA SER A 74 18.54 -8.61 -24.23
C SER A 74 19.74 -8.86 -25.14
N LYS A 75 19.89 -10.12 -25.59
CA LYS A 75 20.83 -10.50 -26.64
C LYS A 75 20.21 -11.58 -27.53
N GLY A 76 19.97 -11.26 -28.80
CA GLY A 76 19.26 -12.17 -29.71
C GLY A 76 17.84 -12.46 -29.22
N LYS A 77 17.52 -13.74 -29.00
CA LYS A 77 16.20 -14.18 -28.50
C LYS A 77 16.09 -14.25 -26.97
N TRP A 78 17.20 -14.06 -26.25
CA TRP A 78 17.22 -14.16 -24.79
C TRP A 78 17.09 -12.79 -24.14
N THR A 79 16.28 -12.72 -23.08
CA THR A 79 16.16 -11.55 -22.21
C THR A 79 16.20 -11.99 -20.74
N PHE A 80 16.98 -11.27 -19.94
CA PHE A 80 17.10 -11.46 -18.50
C PHE A 80 16.86 -10.14 -17.79
N THR A 81 16.02 -10.14 -16.76
CA THR A 81 15.59 -8.91 -16.08
C THR A 81 15.78 -9.03 -14.56
N PRO A 82 16.97 -8.71 -14.04
CA PRO A 82 17.17 -8.53 -12.61
C PRO A 82 16.52 -7.23 -12.13
N GLY A 83 16.09 -7.22 -10.86
CA GLY A 83 15.61 -6.01 -10.20
C GLY A 83 15.49 -6.17 -8.68
N ALA A 84 15.43 -5.03 -8.00
CA ALA A 84 15.24 -4.91 -6.55
C ALA A 84 14.34 -3.69 -6.23
#